data_AF-A0A953TNB1-F1
#
_entry.id   AF-A0A953TNB1-F1
#
_cell.length_a   1.000
_cell.length_b   1.000
_cell.length_c   1.000
_cell.angle_alpha   90.00
_cell.angle_beta   90.00
_cell.angle_gamma   90.00
#
_symmetry.space_group_name_H-M   'P 1'
#
loop_
_entity.id
_entity.type
_entity.pdbx_description
1 polymer ?
#
loop_
_entity_poly.entity_id
_entity_poly.type
_entity_poly.pdbx_seq_one_letter_code
_entity_poly.pdbx_strand_id
1 'polypeptide(L)'
;MAQSPRGDSREIAVGFKSDLANTYVPWEGNPSTKAGYVEVKAGVIDINALTTIYNNTKTVPTGTAEAIAGSQVIHSVTVKALSTNTVAVYIGGTGVTTTTGFELLAGESISLDISNLATVFCISGSASQIIRFIAI
;
A
#
# COMPACT_ATOMS: atom_id res chain seq x y z
N MET A 1 19.98 -49.78 39.00
CA MET A 1 19.85 -48.46 38.33
C MET A 1 19.50 -48.73 36.88
N ALA A 2 18.24 -48.59 36.48
CA ALA A 2 17.83 -48.75 35.09
C ALA A 2 17.91 -47.39 34.39
N GLN A 3 18.66 -47.34 33.31
CA GLN A 3 18.93 -46.14 32.53
C GLN A 3 17.69 -45.81 31.68
N SER A 4 17.12 -44.62 31.86
CA SER A 4 15.97 -44.14 31.07
C SER A 4 16.34 -44.08 29.57
N PRO A 5 15.54 -44.63 28.65
CA PRO A 5 15.82 -44.57 27.22
C PRO A 5 15.81 -43.11 26.72
N ARG A 6 16.85 -42.73 25.97
CA ARG A 6 16.99 -41.42 25.34
C ARG A 6 15.84 -41.23 24.34
N GLY A 7 15.16 -40.09 24.40
CA GLY A 7 14.09 -39.74 23.48
C GLY A 7 14.62 -39.61 22.05
N ASP A 8 14.18 -40.51 21.18
CA ASP A 8 14.38 -40.40 19.74
C ASP A 8 13.71 -39.12 19.23
N SER A 9 14.51 -38.17 18.74
CA SER A 9 13.99 -36.99 18.06
C SER A 9 13.49 -37.43 16.68
N ARG A 10 12.18 -37.66 16.54
CA ARG A 10 11.56 -37.96 15.25
C ARG A 10 11.44 -36.67 14.44
N GLU A 11 12.19 -36.59 13.35
CA GLU A 11 12.04 -35.53 12.35
C GLU A 11 10.74 -35.78 11.57
N ILE A 12 9.77 -34.87 11.70
CA ILE A 12 8.49 -34.96 10.99
C ILE A 12 8.61 -34.18 9.68
N ALA A 13 8.60 -34.89 8.55
CA ALA A 13 8.55 -34.26 7.24
C ALA A 13 7.18 -33.60 7.02
N VAL A 14 7.15 -32.28 6.87
CA VAL A 14 5.94 -31.51 6.53
C VAL A 14 5.90 -31.23 5.03
N GLY A 15 4.82 -31.65 4.37
CA GLY A 15 4.54 -31.30 2.98
C GLY A 15 3.57 -30.13 2.92
N PHE A 16 4.02 -28.98 2.43
CA PHE A 16 3.13 -27.86 2.14
C PHE A 16 2.47 -28.10 0.78
N LYS A 17 1.17 -28.41 0.78
CA LYS A 17 0.37 -28.31 -0.45
C LYS A 17 -0.16 -26.88 -0.52
N SER A 18 0.04 -26.23 -1.65
CA SER A 18 -0.28 -24.82 -1.90
C SER A 18 -1.79 -24.53 -1.99
N ASP A 19 -2.63 -25.39 -1.44
CA ASP A 19 -4.09 -25.26 -1.54
C ASP A 19 -4.67 -25.00 -0.16
N LEU A 20 -5.41 -23.91 -0.07
CA LEU A 20 -5.68 -23.09 1.13
C LEU A 20 -6.70 -23.69 2.11
N ALA A 21 -6.70 -25.00 2.30
CA ALA A 21 -7.60 -25.66 3.22
C ALA A 21 -6.80 -26.29 4.37
N ASN A 22 -6.87 -25.69 5.56
CA ASN A 22 -6.40 -26.18 6.86
C ASN A 22 -5.48 -27.41 6.81
N THR A 23 -4.17 -27.17 6.88
CA THR A 23 -3.19 -28.25 7.05
C THR A 23 -3.28 -28.78 8.48
N TYR A 24 -4.03 -29.86 8.67
CA TYR A 24 -4.00 -30.61 9.91
C TYR A 24 -2.68 -31.40 10.00
N VAL A 25 -1.87 -31.10 11.02
CA VAL A 25 -0.66 -31.87 11.35
C VAL A 25 -1.08 -33.06 12.22
N PRO A 26 -1.00 -34.31 11.76
CA PRO A 26 -1.27 -35.46 12.61
C PRO A 26 -0.13 -35.64 13.62
N TRP A 27 -0.46 -35.63 14.92
CA TRP A 27 0.47 -36.05 15.98
C TRP A 27 0.43 -37.58 16.07
N GLU A 28 1.54 -38.26 15.77
CA GLU A 28 1.71 -39.72 15.94
C GLU A 28 1.91 -40.17 17.41
N GLY A 29 1.11 -39.67 18.34
CA GLY A 29 1.36 -39.86 19.76
C GLY A 29 0.07 -39.81 20.55
N ASN A 30 -0.39 -41.02 20.87
CA ASN A 30 -1.50 -41.37 21.74
C ASN A 30 -2.90 -41.37 21.09
N PRO A 31 -3.47 -42.55 20.76
CA PRO A 31 -4.83 -42.68 20.22
C PRO A 31 -5.97 -42.36 21.22
N SER A 32 -5.67 -41.86 22.42
CA SER A 32 -6.66 -41.70 23.50
C SER A 32 -6.96 -40.26 23.93
N THR A 33 -6.34 -39.25 23.31
CA THR A 33 -6.73 -37.85 23.52
C THR A 33 -7.03 -37.26 22.16
N LYS A 34 -8.28 -36.80 21.96
CA LYS A 34 -8.72 -35.99 20.81
C LYS A 34 -7.53 -35.20 20.27
N ALA A 35 -7.06 -35.59 19.09
CA ALA A 35 -5.85 -35.07 18.46
C ALA A 35 -5.76 -33.56 18.69
N GLY A 36 -4.78 -33.14 19.50
CA GLY A 36 -4.49 -31.74 19.74
C GLY A 36 -3.93 -31.16 18.45
N TYR A 37 -4.82 -30.72 17.57
CA TYR A 37 -4.44 -30.06 16.35
C TYR A 37 -3.92 -28.66 16.70
N VAL A 38 -2.66 -28.41 16.40
CA VAL A 38 -2.14 -27.03 16.39
C VAL A 38 -2.65 -26.40 15.10
N GLU A 39 -3.64 -25.51 15.21
CA GLU A 39 -4.07 -24.70 14.08
C GLU A 39 -2.96 -23.70 13.75
N VAL A 40 -2.21 -23.97 12.68
CA VAL A 40 -1.42 -22.92 12.04
C VAL A 40 -2.41 -22.04 11.28
N LYS A 41 -2.93 -21.01 11.94
CA LYS A 41 -3.67 -19.93 11.27
C LYS A 41 -2.70 -19.06 10.47
N ALA A 42 -2.11 -19.63 9.42
CA ALA A 42 -1.56 -18.82 8.35
C ALA A 42 -2.77 -18.21 7.64
N GLY A 43 -3.12 -16.97 8.01
CA GLY A 43 -4.14 -16.23 7.30
C GLY A 43 -3.73 -16.16 5.84
N VAL A 44 -4.59 -16.66 4.95
CA VAL A 44 -4.44 -16.38 3.53
C VAL A 44 -4.52 -14.86 3.38
N ILE A 45 -3.43 -14.24 2.95
CA ILE A 45 -3.44 -12.84 2.55
C ILE A 45 -3.87 -12.84 1.10
N ASP A 46 -5.16 -12.59 0.85
CA ASP A 46 -5.65 -12.35 -0.50
C ASP A 46 -5.09 -11.00 -0.99
N ILE A 47 -4.09 -11.06 -1.86
CA ILE A 47 -3.51 -9.87 -2.50
C ILE A 47 -4.43 -9.48 -3.65
N ASN A 48 -5.41 -8.61 -3.37
CA ASN A 48 -6.23 -8.01 -4.41
C ASN A 48 -5.42 -6.89 -5.10
N ALA A 49 -4.90 -7.17 -6.28
CA ALA A 49 -4.22 -6.16 -7.08
C ALA A 49 -5.22 -5.08 -7.55
N LEU A 50 -4.84 -3.81 -7.40
CA LEU A 50 -5.58 -2.72 -8.01
C LEU A 50 -5.41 -2.80 -9.53
N THR A 51 -6.54 -2.79 -10.25
CA THR A 51 -6.58 -2.95 -11.71
C THR A 51 -7.08 -1.71 -12.44
N THR A 52 -7.60 -0.73 -11.69
CA THR A 52 -8.15 0.51 -12.25
C THR A 52 -7.09 1.60 -12.25
N ILE A 53 -6.86 2.17 -13.43
CA ILE A 53 -6.05 3.38 -13.59
C ILE A 53 -6.95 4.60 -13.42
N TYR A 54 -6.54 5.52 -12.56
CA TYR A 54 -7.18 6.82 -12.38
C TYR A 54 -6.31 7.90 -13.01
N ASN A 55 -6.90 8.80 -13.78
CA ASN A 55 -6.17 9.93 -14.34
C ASN A 55 -7.10 11.13 -14.51
N ASN A 56 -6.59 12.32 -14.25
CA ASN A 56 -7.31 13.55 -14.55
C ASN A 56 -6.37 14.76 -14.59
N THR A 57 -6.94 15.90 -14.95
CA THR A 57 -6.33 17.23 -14.86
C THR A 57 -6.98 18.00 -13.72
N LYS A 58 -6.20 18.78 -12.97
CA LYS A 58 -6.73 19.71 -11.95
C LYS A 58 -6.13 21.10 -12.15
N THR A 59 -6.99 22.11 -12.13
CA THR A 59 -6.57 23.50 -11.94
C THR A 59 -6.16 23.70 -10.49
N VAL A 60 -4.93 24.15 -10.28
CA VAL A 60 -4.34 24.29 -8.95
C VAL A 60 -4.94 25.53 -8.27
N PRO A 61 -5.41 25.41 -7.02
CA PRO A 61 -5.97 26.54 -6.28
C PRO A 61 -4.88 27.48 -5.79
N THR A 62 -5.27 28.72 -5.50
CA THR A 62 -4.44 29.71 -4.81
C THR A 62 -4.97 29.99 -3.42
N GLY A 63 -4.09 30.32 -2.47
CA GLY A 63 -4.44 30.73 -1.11
C GLY A 63 -4.76 29.58 -0.15
N THR A 64 -5.60 28.62 -0.55
CA THR A 64 -5.87 27.40 0.23
C THR A 64 -5.63 26.17 -0.63
N ALA A 65 -4.88 25.21 -0.08
CA ALA A 65 -4.60 23.96 -0.79
C ALA A 65 -5.85 23.08 -0.89
N GLU A 66 -5.93 22.34 -1.99
CA GLU A 66 -7.01 21.38 -2.22
C GLU A 66 -6.47 20.03 -2.66
N ALA A 67 -7.20 18.97 -2.31
CA ALA A 67 -6.93 17.62 -2.76
C ALA A 67 -6.95 17.54 -4.30
N ILE A 68 -6.05 16.74 -4.87
CA ILE A 68 -5.92 16.61 -6.32
C ILE A 68 -7.09 15.87 -6.96
N ALA A 69 -7.77 15.02 -6.19
CA ALA A 69 -9.01 14.34 -6.56
C ALA A 69 -9.80 13.91 -5.31
N GLY A 70 -10.99 13.33 -5.53
CA GLY A 70 -11.76 12.69 -4.47
C GLY A 70 -11.12 11.41 -3.94
N SER A 71 -11.73 10.84 -2.88
CA SER A 71 -11.21 9.65 -2.22
C SER A 71 -11.20 8.45 -3.16
N GLN A 72 -10.03 7.87 -3.35
CA GLN A 72 -9.84 6.69 -4.18
C GLN A 72 -8.71 5.85 -3.59
N VAL A 73 -8.96 4.55 -3.41
CA VAL A 73 -7.92 3.60 -2.99
C VAL A 73 -6.98 3.41 -4.17
N ILE A 74 -5.70 3.69 -3.92
CA ILE A 74 -4.58 3.59 -4.87
C ILE A 74 -3.37 2.98 -4.13
N HIS A 75 -2.32 2.64 -4.85
CA HIS A 75 -0.99 2.32 -4.33
C HIS A 75 0.00 3.45 -4.63
N SER A 76 -0.13 4.10 -5.78
CA SER A 76 0.79 5.13 -6.22
C SER A 76 0.10 6.19 -7.07
N VAL A 77 0.67 7.39 -7.07
CA VAL A 77 0.26 8.48 -7.96
C VAL A 77 1.48 9.20 -8.49
N THR A 78 1.50 9.47 -9.80
CA THR A 78 2.43 10.40 -10.44
C THR A 78 1.69 11.68 -10.75
N VAL A 79 2.21 12.80 -10.26
CA VAL A 79 1.69 14.15 -10.51
C VAL A 79 2.69 14.92 -11.36
N LYS A 80 2.21 15.55 -12.43
CA LYS A 80 3.01 16.37 -13.34
C LYS A 80 2.45 17.79 -13.40
N ALA A 81 3.30 18.78 -13.20
CA ALA A 81 2.99 20.17 -13.52
C ALA A 81 3.01 20.33 -15.05
N LEU A 82 1.96 20.93 -15.63
CA LEU A 82 1.95 21.17 -17.08
C LEU A 82 3.12 22.07 -17.48
N SER A 83 3.68 21.81 -18.66
CA SER A 83 4.79 22.60 -19.22
C SER A 83 4.39 24.04 -19.56
N THR A 84 3.10 24.32 -19.63
CA THR A 84 2.54 25.67 -19.85
C THR A 84 2.34 26.46 -18.56
N ASN A 85 2.61 25.87 -17.40
CA ASN A 85 2.58 26.58 -16.14
C ASN A 85 3.64 27.69 -16.15
N THR A 86 3.30 28.83 -15.58
CA THR A 86 4.17 30.02 -15.53
C THR A 86 4.79 30.21 -14.15
N VAL A 87 4.26 29.53 -13.13
CA VAL A 87 4.73 29.56 -11.74
C VAL A 87 4.77 28.13 -11.21
N ALA A 88 5.61 27.89 -10.21
CA ALA A 88 5.71 26.59 -9.56
C ALA A 88 4.38 26.15 -8.90
N VAL A 89 4.18 24.83 -8.87
CA VAL A 89 3.09 24.17 -8.15
C VAL A 89 3.68 23.40 -6.98
N TYR A 90 3.04 23.46 -5.83
CA TYR A 90 3.50 22.80 -4.62
C TYR A 90 2.59 21.63 -4.29
N ILE A 91 3.18 20.44 -4.13
CA ILE A 91 2.48 19.18 -3.82
C ILE A 91 2.78 18.77 -2.38
N GLY A 92 1.80 18.27 -1.65
CA GLY A 92 1.99 17.78 -0.29
C GLY A 92 0.74 17.20 0.33
N GLY A 93 0.75 17.01 1.65
CA GLY A 93 -0.42 16.58 2.41
C GLY A 93 -1.41 17.71 2.69
N THR A 94 -2.44 17.41 3.49
CA THR A 94 -3.43 18.40 3.94
C THR A 94 -2.76 19.63 4.56
N GLY A 95 -3.12 20.82 4.10
CA GLY A 95 -2.57 22.09 4.61
C GLY A 95 -1.21 22.46 4.02
N VAL A 96 -0.77 21.81 2.95
CA VAL A 96 0.42 22.23 2.19
C VAL A 96 0.35 23.71 1.80
N THR A 97 1.49 24.40 1.85
CA THR A 97 1.64 25.81 1.47
C THR A 97 2.70 25.94 0.40
N THR A 98 2.84 27.14 -0.18
CA THR A 98 3.94 27.46 -1.12
C THR A 98 5.33 27.45 -0.49
N THR A 99 5.44 27.25 0.82
CA THR A 99 6.73 27.19 1.54
C THR A 99 7.01 25.80 2.11
N THR A 100 5.97 24.97 2.29
CA THR A 100 6.08 23.65 2.92
C THR A 100 5.90 22.49 1.95
N GLY A 101 5.37 22.74 0.75
CA GLY A 101 5.17 21.71 -0.26
C GLY A 101 6.41 21.40 -1.07
N PHE A 102 6.40 20.25 -1.73
CA PHE A 102 7.38 19.89 -2.74
C PHE A 102 7.13 20.71 -4.00
N GLU A 103 8.11 21.52 -4.38
CA GLU A 103 8.03 22.41 -5.53
C GLU A 103 8.18 21.62 -6.84
N LEU A 104 7.26 21.85 -7.78
CA LEU A 104 7.33 21.38 -9.16
C LEU A 104 7.32 22.59 -10.09
N LEU A 105 8.42 22.78 -10.81
CA LEU A 105 8.49 23.71 -11.93
C LEU A 105 7.69 23.17 -13.13
N ALA A 106 7.45 24.04 -14.12
CA ALA A 106 6.70 23.68 -15.30
C ALA A 106 7.32 22.46 -16.02
N GLY A 107 6.53 21.41 -16.21
CA GLY A 107 6.97 20.17 -16.85
C GLY A 107 7.60 19.15 -15.90
N GLU A 108 7.85 19.48 -14.63
CA GLU A 108 8.36 18.52 -13.65
C GLU A 108 7.26 17.59 -13.13
N SER A 109 7.69 16.48 -12.52
CA SER A 109 6.79 15.49 -11.94
C SER A 109 7.38 14.83 -10.71
N ILE A 110 6.48 14.40 -9.82
CA ILE A 110 6.78 13.60 -8.63
C ILE A 110 5.91 12.34 -8.64
N SER A 111 6.44 11.23 -8.12
CA SER A 111 5.67 10.02 -7.84
C SER A 111 5.66 9.75 -6.34
N LEU A 112 4.50 9.35 -5.82
CA LEU A 112 4.26 9.12 -4.40
C LEU A 112 3.58 7.76 -4.24
N ASP A 113 4.08 6.96 -3.30
CA ASP A 113 3.43 5.73 -2.87
C ASP A 113 2.48 6.07 -1.71
N ILE A 114 1.18 6.00 -1.97
CA ILE A 114 0.14 6.43 -1.04
C ILE A 114 -1.15 5.64 -1.27
N SER A 115 -1.92 5.43 -0.19
CA SER A 115 -3.11 4.58 -0.23
C SER A 115 -4.40 5.30 -0.64
N ASN A 116 -4.42 6.64 -0.60
CA ASN A 116 -5.62 7.43 -0.89
C ASN A 116 -5.30 8.72 -1.62
N LEU A 117 -5.88 8.88 -2.82
CA LEU A 117 -5.67 10.04 -3.68
C LEU A 117 -6.14 11.38 -3.06
N ALA A 118 -7.14 11.34 -2.16
CA ALA A 118 -7.63 12.54 -1.46
C ALA A 118 -6.66 13.10 -0.40
N THR A 119 -5.55 12.41 -0.13
CA THR A 119 -4.52 12.87 0.83
C THR A 119 -3.41 13.67 0.15
N VAL A 120 -3.38 13.70 -1.18
CA VAL A 120 -2.43 14.50 -1.96
C VAL A 120 -3.11 15.81 -2.33
N PHE A 121 -2.51 16.92 -1.89
CA PHE A 121 -2.99 18.28 -2.07
C PHE A 121 -2.03 19.07 -2.95
N CYS A 122 -2.57 20.10 -3.58
CA CYS A 122 -1.82 21.04 -4.39
C CYS A 122 -2.20 22.49 -4.08
N ILE A 123 -1.23 23.39 -4.25
CA ILE A 123 -1.41 24.84 -4.16
C ILE A 123 -0.38 25.54 -5.05
N SER A 124 -0.70 26.73 -5.55
CA SER A 124 0.23 27.60 -6.26
C SER A 124 0.15 29.04 -5.74
N GLY A 125 1.22 29.80 -5.97
CA GLY A 125 1.27 31.23 -5.67
C GLY A 125 0.52 32.11 -6.68
N SER A 126 0.03 31.53 -7.77
CA SER A 126 -0.71 32.23 -8.82
C SER A 126 -1.75 31.32 -9.45
N ALA A 127 -2.83 31.90 -9.96
CA ALA A 127 -3.92 31.15 -10.57
C ALA A 127 -3.52 30.53 -11.92
N SER A 128 -4.42 29.73 -12.50
CA SER A 128 -4.28 29.14 -13.83
C SER A 128 -3.08 28.20 -14.01
N GLN A 129 -2.49 27.70 -12.92
CA GLN A 129 -1.57 26.58 -12.97
C GLN A 129 -2.37 25.28 -13.05
N ILE A 130 -1.82 24.30 -13.76
CA ILE A 130 -2.51 23.05 -14.01
C ILE A 130 -1.57 21.89 -13.72
N ILE A 131 -2.12 20.86 -13.08
CA ILE A 131 -1.46 19.56 -12.95
C ILE A 131 -2.24 18.49 -13.71
N ARG A 132 -1.53 17.45 -14.13
CA ARG A 132 -2.09 16.17 -14.54
C ARG A 132 -1.60 15.09 -13.59
N PHE A 133 -2.44 14.11 -13.31
CA PHE A 133 -2.03 12.95 -12.54
C PHE A 133 -2.48 11.66 -13.19
N ILE A 134 -1.75 10.59 -12.89
CA ILE A 134 -2.11 9.20 -13.15
C ILE A 134 -1.82 8.40 -11.87
N ALA A 135 -2.71 7.51 -11.49
CA ALA A 135 -2.65 6.72 -10.28
C ALA A 135 -3.17 5.31 -10.51
N ILE A 136 -2.69 4.37 -9.70
CA ILE A 136 -3.16 2.99 -9.62
C ILE A 136 -3.10 2.56 -8.17
#